data_AF-A0A7S2J047-F1
#
_entry.id   AF-A0A7S2J047-F1
#
_cell.length_a   1.000
_cell.length_b   1.000
_cell.length_c   1.000
_cell.angle_alpha   90.00
_cell.angle_beta   90.00
_cell.angle_gamma   90.00
#
_symmetry.space_group_name_H-M   'P 1'
#
loop_
_entity.id
_entity.type
_entity.pdbx_description
1 polymer ?
#
loop_
_entity_poly.entity_id
_entity_poly.type
_entity_poly.pdbx_seq_one_letter_code
_entity_poly.pdbx_strand_id
1 'polypeptide(L)'
;EILEAAIKARDYLVASYEDENRKSAVHWACANGHMEMVKWLVNKGHGLSKLKTPDRDGVQPADYARHNGHDTLAEWCIDRIAVEALRDACRQGNLEVMASNFTVNRAVQLSWNGW
;
A
#
# COMPACT_ATOMS: atom_id res chain seq x y z
N GLU A 1 13.98 -12.40 8.10
CA GLU A 1 14.09 -13.14 9.38
C GLU A 1 13.11 -12.71 10.49
N ILE A 2 13.26 -11.56 11.16
CA ILE A 2 12.43 -11.22 12.34
C ILE A 2 10.94 -11.05 12.01
N LEU A 3 10.63 -10.37 10.90
CA LEU A 3 9.26 -10.17 10.43
C LEU A 3 8.65 -11.43 9.82
N GLU A 4 9.45 -12.23 9.11
CA GLU A 4 8.99 -13.52 8.58
C GLU A 4 8.65 -14.50 9.71
N ALA A 5 9.43 -14.51 10.79
CA ALA A 5 9.15 -15.29 11.99
C ALA A 5 7.89 -14.80 12.71
N ALA A 6 7.73 -13.48 12.87
CA ALA A 6 6.56 -12.88 13.50
C ALA A 6 5.26 -13.12 12.70
N ILE A 7 5.31 -13.09 11.37
CA ILE A 7 4.13 -13.32 10.53
C ILE A 7 3.79 -14.83 10.43
N LYS A 8 4.79 -15.72 10.44
CA LYS A 8 4.57 -17.18 10.57
C LYS A 8 3.86 -17.54 11.89
N ALA A 9 4.08 -16.77 12.95
CA ALA A 9 3.42 -16.98 14.24
C ALA A 9 1.91 -16.66 14.24
N ARG A 10 1.32 -16.29 13.08
CA ARG A 10 -0.12 -16.05 12.89
C ARG A 10 -0.72 -14.96 13.81
N ASP A 11 0.12 -14.10 14.39
CA ASP A 11 -0.37 -13.17 15.38
C ASP A 11 -0.99 -11.93 14.73
N TYR A 12 -2.24 -11.64 15.08
CA TYR A 12 -3.04 -10.54 14.54
C TYR A 12 -2.44 -9.16 14.88
N LEU A 13 -1.64 -9.10 15.96
CA LEU A 13 -1.01 -7.88 16.46
C LEU A 13 0.03 -7.28 15.50
N VAL A 14 0.65 -8.10 14.63
CA VAL A 14 1.79 -7.66 13.80
C VAL A 14 1.37 -6.62 12.76
N ALA A 15 0.14 -6.68 12.26
CA ALA A 15 -0.34 -5.72 11.26
C ALA A 15 -0.58 -4.32 11.83
N SER A 16 -0.90 -4.22 13.12
CA SER A 16 -1.13 -2.95 13.82
C SER A 16 0.11 -2.40 14.52
N TYR A 17 1.11 -3.25 14.78
CA TYR A 17 2.33 -2.86 15.46
C TYR A 17 3.16 -1.89 14.60
N GLU A 18 3.71 -0.89 15.27
CA GLU A 18 4.65 0.09 14.73
C GLU A 18 5.89 0.11 15.61
N ASP A 19 7.06 0.25 14.98
CA ASP A 19 8.30 0.49 15.72
C ASP A 19 8.42 1.95 16.19
N GLU A 20 9.54 2.29 16.83
CA GLU A 20 9.83 3.63 17.33
C GLU A 20 9.85 4.72 16.24
N ASN A 21 9.98 4.32 14.97
CA ASN A 21 9.96 5.18 13.79
C ASN A 21 8.60 5.16 13.09
N ARG A 22 7.55 4.63 13.72
CA ARG A 22 6.21 4.45 13.13
C ARG A 22 6.21 3.54 11.90
N LYS A 23 7.23 2.69 11.73
CA LYS A 23 7.24 1.71 10.63
C LYS A 23 6.44 0.50 11.04
N SER A 24 5.37 0.26 10.30
CA SER A 24 4.55 -0.95 10.42
C SER A 24 5.17 -2.13 9.66
N ALA A 25 4.65 -3.33 9.89
CA ALA A 25 5.03 -4.53 9.13
C ALA A 25 4.93 -4.35 7.61
N VAL A 26 4.01 -3.50 7.14
CA VAL A 26 3.82 -3.19 5.71
C VAL A 26 5.00 -2.39 5.14
N HIS A 27 5.54 -1.43 5.89
CA HIS A 27 6.72 -0.65 5.45
C HIS A 27 7.90 -1.58 5.16
N TRP A 28 8.17 -2.50 6.09
CA TRP A 28 9.25 -3.47 5.95
C TRP A 28 8.99 -4.51 4.86
N ALA A 29 7.75 -4.99 4.71
CA ALA A 29 7.40 -5.92 3.63
C ALA A 29 7.58 -5.26 2.25
N CYS A 30 7.23 -3.98 2.11
CA CYS A 30 7.47 -3.21 0.89
C CYS A 30 8.97 -2.97 0.64
N ALA A 31 9.73 -2.60 1.67
CA ALA A 31 11.18 -2.42 1.56
C ALA A 31 11.89 -3.70 1.09
N ASN A 32 11.41 -4.88 1.50
CA ASN A 32 12.00 -6.17 1.09
C ASN A 32 11.36 -6.78 -0.18
N GLY A 33 10.41 -6.10 -0.81
CA GLY A 33 9.78 -6.61 -2.04
C GLY A 33 8.87 -7.82 -1.84
N HIS A 34 8.41 -8.07 -0.61
CA HIS A 34 7.64 -9.27 -0.27
C HIS A 34 6.17 -9.13 -0.64
N MET A 35 5.86 -9.20 -1.94
CA MET A 35 4.52 -9.04 -2.50
C MET A 35 3.43 -9.85 -1.78
N GLU A 36 3.65 -11.15 -1.60
CA GLU A 36 2.65 -12.03 -0.96
C GLU A 36 2.41 -11.66 0.52
N MET A 37 3.45 -11.16 1.19
CA MET A 37 3.35 -10.66 2.56
C MET A 37 2.51 -9.40 2.62
N VAL A 38 2.74 -8.46 1.70
CA VAL A 38 1.97 -7.21 1.61
C VAL A 38 0.50 -7.52 1.32
N LYS A 39 0.20 -8.40 0.36
CA LYS A 39 -1.18 -8.85 0.09
C LYS A 39 -1.85 -9.45 1.32
N TRP A 40 -1.13 -10.31 2.05
CA TRP A 40 -1.63 -10.93 3.27
C TRP A 40 -1.94 -9.87 4.35
N LEU A 41 -1.01 -8.95 4.60
CA LEU A 41 -1.18 -7.87 5.58
C LEU A 41 -2.37 -6.96 5.24
N VAL A 42 -2.50 -6.56 3.96
CA VAL A 42 -3.62 -5.74 3.47
C VAL A 42 -4.96 -6.44 3.67
N ASN A 43 -5.02 -7.74 3.43
CA ASN A 43 -6.24 -8.53 3.63
C ASN A 43 -6.62 -8.70 5.11
N LYS A 44 -5.70 -8.46 6.05
CA LYS A 44 -5.95 -8.60 7.50
C LYS A 44 -6.58 -7.37 8.17
N GLY A 45 -7.28 -6.54 7.41
CA GLY A 45 -8.11 -5.42 7.89
C GLY A 45 -7.32 -4.19 8.34
N HIS A 46 -6.17 -4.37 8.99
CA HIS A 46 -5.31 -3.28 9.46
C HIS A 46 -4.26 -2.85 8.44
N GLY A 47 -3.80 -3.76 7.57
CA GLY A 47 -2.71 -3.46 6.64
C GLY A 47 -3.04 -2.42 5.59
N LEU A 48 -4.32 -2.24 5.23
CA LEU A 48 -4.72 -1.23 4.24
C LEU A 48 -4.59 0.20 4.77
N SER A 49 -4.99 0.44 6.04
CA SER A 49 -4.78 1.75 6.67
C SER A 49 -3.29 2.04 6.75
N LYS A 50 -2.49 1.04 7.16
CA LYS A 50 -1.04 1.16 7.27
C LYS A 50 -0.32 1.33 5.93
N LEU A 51 -0.94 0.90 4.83
CA LEU A 51 -0.43 1.11 3.47
C LEU A 51 -0.45 2.60 3.08
N LYS A 52 -1.40 3.38 3.64
CA LYS A 52 -1.56 4.83 3.37
C LYS A 52 -0.81 5.72 4.35
N THR A 53 -0.51 5.22 5.54
CA THR A 53 0.14 6.02 6.59
C THR A 53 1.65 6.07 6.36
N PRO A 54 2.24 7.26 6.28
CA PRO A 54 3.69 7.39 6.28
C PRO A 54 4.28 7.05 7.65
N ASP A 55 5.57 6.70 7.65
CA ASP A 55 6.37 6.58 8.86
C ASP A 55 6.72 7.96 9.46
N ARG A 56 7.60 7.97 10.48
CA ARG A 56 8.03 9.20 11.16
C ARG A 56 8.76 10.19 10.24
N ASP A 57 9.41 9.70 9.20
CA ASP A 57 10.15 10.50 8.23
C ASP A 57 9.26 10.99 7.08
N GLY A 58 7.96 10.64 7.11
CA GLY A 58 7.02 10.99 6.06
C GLY A 58 7.06 10.03 4.86
N VAL A 59 7.77 8.89 4.98
CA VAL A 59 7.96 7.94 3.88
C VAL A 59 6.83 6.92 3.87
N GLN A 60 6.18 6.73 2.72
CA GLN A 60 5.13 5.73 2.59
C GLN A 60 5.71 4.34 2.29
N PRO A 61 4.97 3.25 2.59
CA PRO A 61 5.41 1.91 2.23
C PRO A 61 5.72 1.74 0.74
N ALA A 62 4.94 2.36 -0.15
CA ALA A 62 5.17 2.29 -1.60
C ALA A 62 6.50 2.95 -2.02
N ASP A 63 6.94 3.99 -1.30
CA ASP A 63 8.22 4.67 -1.56
C ASP A 63 9.40 3.76 -1.23
N TYR A 64 9.32 2.99 -0.14
CA TYR A 64 10.32 1.98 0.19
C TYR A 64 10.44 0.90 -0.89
N ALA A 65 9.31 0.42 -1.41
CA ALA A 65 9.33 -0.54 -2.52
C ALA A 65 10.00 0.06 -3.75
N ARG A 66 9.66 1.30 -4.13
CA ARG A 66 10.27 1.98 -5.28
C ARG A 66 11.76 2.26 -5.09
N HIS A 67 12.18 2.75 -3.93
CA HIS A 67 13.58 3.05 -3.64
C HIS A 67 14.48 1.79 -3.69
N ASN A 68 13.91 0.64 -3.33
CA ASN A 68 14.61 -0.64 -3.34
C ASN A 68 14.45 -1.43 -4.67
N GLY A 69 13.85 -0.82 -5.71
CA GLY A 69 13.71 -1.42 -7.04
C GLY A 69 12.57 -2.43 -7.18
N HIS A 70 11.59 -2.40 -6.28
CA HIS A 70 10.39 -3.23 -6.32
C HIS A 70 9.21 -2.48 -6.95
N ASP A 71 9.38 -1.98 -8.18
CA ASP A 71 8.42 -1.10 -8.85
C ASP A 71 7.02 -1.72 -8.99
N THR A 72 6.94 -3.01 -9.38
CA THR A 72 5.66 -3.72 -9.47
C THR A 72 4.92 -3.77 -8.13
N LEU A 73 5.65 -3.86 -7.01
CA LEU A 73 5.05 -3.81 -5.68
C LEU A 73 4.60 -2.40 -5.33
N ALA A 74 5.40 -1.38 -5.65
CA ALA A 74 5.03 0.01 -5.43
C ALA A 74 3.76 0.38 -6.21
N GLU A 75 3.68 0.02 -7.48
CA GLU A 75 2.50 0.20 -8.33
C GLU A 75 1.28 -0.51 -7.75
N TRP A 76 1.41 -1.79 -7.38
CA TRP A 76 0.32 -2.53 -6.77
C TRP A 76 -0.20 -1.85 -5.49
N CYS A 77 0.69 -1.31 -4.65
CA CYS A 77 0.30 -0.60 -3.44
C CYS A 77 -0.48 0.68 -3.75
N ILE A 78 -0.03 1.47 -4.72
CA ILE A 78 -0.68 2.72 -5.15
C ILE A 78 -2.07 2.42 -5.73
N ASP A 79 -2.17 1.43 -6.62
CA ASP A 79 -3.43 1.00 -7.21
C ASP A 79 -4.42 0.57 -6.13
N ARG A 80 -3.94 -0.19 -5.13
CA ARG A 80 -4.80 -0.66 -4.04
C ARG A 80 -5.30 0.50 -3.18
N ILE A 81 -4.47 1.50 -2.91
CA ILE A 81 -4.86 2.72 -2.19
C ILE A 81 -5.94 3.48 -2.96
N ALA A 82 -5.76 3.65 -4.28
CA ALA A 82 -6.65 4.38 -5.16
C ALA A 82 -8.03 3.70 -5.26
N VAL A 83 -8.08 2.38 -5.41
CA VAL A 83 -9.33 1.60 -5.45
C VAL A 83 -10.14 1.77 -4.16
N GLU A 84 -9.48 1.77 -3.00
CA GLU A 84 -10.19 1.91 -1.73
C GLU A 84 -10.64 3.36 -1.48
N ALA A 85 -9.85 4.36 -1.91
CA ALA A 85 -10.28 5.76 -1.90
C ALA A 85 -11.52 5.98 -2.79
N LEU A 86 -11.56 5.35 -3.98
CA LEU A 86 -12.73 5.35 -4.85
C LEU A 86 -13.95 4.70 -4.18
N ARG A 87 -13.75 3.54 -3.53
CA ARG A 87 -14.82 2.85 -2.82
C ARG A 87 -15.41 3.69 -1.68
N ASP A 88 -14.55 4.38 -0.94
CA ASP A 88 -14.98 5.29 0.13
C ASP A 88 -15.72 6.51 -0.41
N ALA A 89 -15.24 7.10 -1.52
CA ALA A 89 -15.92 8.20 -2.20
C ALA A 89 -17.31 7.80 -2.74
N CYS A 90 -17.43 6.61 -3.35
CA CYS A 90 -18.71 6.05 -3.77
C CYS A 90 -19.67 5.86 -2.59
N ARG A 91 -19.17 5.36 -1.45
CA ARG A 91 -19.98 5.17 -0.24
C ARG A 91 -20.49 6.50 0.32
N GLN A 92 -19.71 7.57 0.18
CA GLN A 92 -20.06 8.92 0.62
C GLN A 92 -20.92 9.69 -0.41
N GLY A 93 -21.21 9.10 -1.57
CA GLY A 93 -21.98 9.75 -2.65
C GLY A 93 -21.20 10.83 -3.40
N ASN A 94 -19.86 10.87 -3.28
CA ASN A 94 -19.02 11.86 -3.93
C ASN A 94 -18.63 11.40 -5.35
N LEU A 95 -19.51 11.69 -6.31
CA LEU A 95 -19.37 11.32 -7.73
C LEU A 95 -18.22 12.07 -8.44
N GLU A 96 -17.77 13.22 -7.92
CA GLU A 96 -16.73 14.04 -8.52
C GLU A 96 -15.35 13.36 -8.46
N VAL A 97 -15.00 12.78 -7.30
CA VAL A 97 -13.76 12.01 -7.09
C VAL A 97 -13.72 10.75 -7.97
N MET A 98 -14.89 10.16 -8.26
CA MET A 98 -15.02 8.99 -9.12
C MET A 98 -14.65 9.30 -10.57
N ALA A 99 -15.11 10.45 -11.08
CA ALA A 99 -14.83 10.89 -12.45
C ALA A 99 -13.36 11.30 -12.66
N SER A 100 -12.76 11.99 -11.68
CA SER A 100 -11.35 12.40 -11.77
C SER A 100 -10.38 11.22 -11.75
N ASN A 101 -10.58 10.23 -10.86
CA ASN A 101 -9.67 9.08 -10.77
C ASN A 101 -9.78 8.13 -11.98
N PHE A 102 -10.98 7.96 -12.56
CA PHE A 102 -11.14 7.14 -13.77
C PHE A 102 -10.44 7.78 -14.98
N THR A 103 -10.49 9.11 -15.07
CA THR A 103 -9.87 9.86 -16.17
C THR A 103 -8.34 9.92 -16.01
N VAL A 104 -7.84 10.16 -14.79
CA VAL A 104 -6.40 10.25 -14.51
C VAL A 104 -5.70 8.90 -14.62
N ASN A 105 -6.27 7.80 -14.07
CA ASN A 105 -5.62 6.48 -14.18
C ASN A 105 -5.60 5.95 -15.62
N ARG A 106 -6.62 6.26 -16.44
CA ARG A 106 -6.60 5.94 -17.87
C ARG A 106 -5.60 6.81 -18.64
N ALA A 107 -5.46 8.08 -18.28
CA ALA A 107 -4.48 8.97 -18.90
C ALA A 107 -3.04 8.56 -18.59
N VAL A 108 -2.75 8.18 -17.34
CA VAL A 108 -1.42 7.68 -16.93
C VAL A 108 -1.09 6.34 -17.60
N GLN A 109 -2.04 5.41 -17.73
CA GLN A 109 -1.81 4.16 -18.47
C GLN A 109 -1.66 4.36 -19.98
N LEU A 110 -2.36 5.32 -20.59
CA LEU A 110 -2.23 5.60 -22.02
C LEU A 110 -0.94 6.37 -22.35
N SER A 111 -0.40 7.17 -21.42
CA SER A 111 0.88 7.86 -21.65
C SER A 111 2.10 6.93 -21.57
N TRP A 112 1.98 5.77 -20.92
CA TRP A 112 3.06 4.78 -20.80
C TRP A 112 3.05 3.70 -21.91
N ASN A 113 1.96 3.51 -22.65
CA ASN A 113 1.87 2.57 -23.76
C ASN A 113 2.24 3.19 -25.12
N GLY A 114 3.03 4.28 -25.11
CA GLY A 114 3.29 5.12 -26.27
C GLY A 114 4.77 5.41 -26.51
N TRP A 115 5.67 4.46 -26.27
CA TRP A 115 7.06 4.45 -26.76
C TRP A 115 7.51 3.01 -27.04
#